data_AF-A0A524CZE4-F1
#
_entry.id   AF-A0A524CZE4-F1
#
_cell.length_a   1.000
_cell.length_b   1.000
_cell.length_c   1.000
_cell.angle_alpha   90.00
_cell.angle_beta   90.00
_cell.angle_gamma   90.00
#
_symmetry.space_group_name_H-M   'P 1'
#
loop_
_entity.id
_entity.type
_entity.pdbx_description
1 polymer ?
#
loop_
_entity_poly.entity_id
_entity_poly.type
_entity_poly.pdbx_seq_one_letter_code
_entity_poly.pdbx_strand_id
1 'polypeptide(L)'
;MIKLVNFLLLSKRIVNFDKNDIDQGNTPPKIYEICSCIRDIFCLSYSIRKNNNLFLYFVENHYMIKLIGSELRYLGSDERSQALLLNKAINLIQKRHENDWIYSTPGIYAKYYRNKNKLLDELAPDKFEEIIWIIDSKDTQKFRKITYLEKLHKQSKINNSLFIITLFKLEDDFPFLIKWRSSITNMKLFSTNQDKGKKPQDKILYFNFYLDSLEESDNLR
;
A
#
# COMPACT_ATOMS: atom_id res chain seq x y z
N MET A 1 -6.35 -22.20 4.65
CA MET A 1 -7.15 -20.97 4.44
C MET A 1 -6.24 -19.95 3.77
N ILE A 2 -6.62 -19.33 2.65
CA ILE A 2 -5.75 -18.38 1.93
C ILE A 2 -5.74 -17.06 2.71
N LYS A 3 -4.58 -16.62 3.19
CA LYS A 3 -4.43 -15.36 3.91
C LYS A 3 -4.44 -14.20 2.91
N LEU A 4 -5.52 -13.40 2.91
CA LEU A 4 -5.57 -12.18 2.12
C LEU A 4 -4.80 -11.07 2.83
N VAL A 5 -3.86 -10.44 2.10
CA VAL A 5 -2.98 -9.40 2.62
C VAL A 5 -3.23 -8.12 1.84
N ASN A 6 -3.66 -7.07 2.53
CA ASN A 6 -3.94 -5.79 1.91
C ASN A 6 -2.86 -4.78 2.29
N PHE A 7 -2.32 -4.06 1.31
CA PHE A 7 -1.41 -2.94 1.53
C PHE A 7 -2.11 -1.63 1.17
N LEU A 8 -1.91 -0.59 1.98
CA LEU A 8 -2.26 0.79 1.67
C LEU A 8 -1.00 1.63 1.62
N LEU A 9 -0.67 2.13 0.43
CA LEU A 9 0.37 3.12 0.22
C LEU A 9 -0.25 4.52 0.21
N LEU A 10 0.18 5.35 1.14
CA LEU A 10 -0.23 6.75 1.22
C LEU A 10 0.84 7.62 0.56
N SER A 11 0.48 8.25 -0.57
CA SER A 11 1.30 9.28 -1.22
C SER A 11 0.69 10.65 -1.00
N LYS A 12 1.52 11.68 -0.81
CA LYS A 12 1.05 13.06 -0.58
C LYS A 12 0.23 13.56 -1.77
N ARG A 13 0.83 13.50 -2.95
CA ARG A 13 0.23 13.93 -4.21
C ARG A 13 0.74 13.08 -5.36
N ILE A 14 -0.01 13.10 -6.43
CA ILE A 14 0.42 12.52 -7.70
C ILE A 14 1.49 13.41 -8.34
N VAL A 15 2.46 12.77 -9.00
CA VAL A 15 3.40 13.45 -9.89
C VAL A 15 2.95 13.14 -11.30
N ASN A 16 2.76 14.17 -12.12
CA ASN A 16 2.39 13.98 -13.52
C ASN A 16 3.58 13.38 -14.28
N PHE A 17 3.27 12.41 -15.12
CA PHE A 17 4.17 11.77 -16.06
C PHE A 17 3.32 11.17 -17.17
N ASP A 18 3.91 10.96 -18.33
CA ASP A 18 3.22 10.35 -19.47
C ASP A 18 3.97 9.13 -20.01
N LYS A 19 3.51 8.61 -21.16
CA LYS A 19 4.15 7.47 -21.80
C LYS A 19 5.55 7.82 -22.33
N ASN A 20 5.76 9.03 -22.84
CA ASN A 20 7.05 9.44 -23.39
C ASN A 20 8.10 9.53 -22.28
N ASP A 21 7.73 10.03 -21.10
CA ASP A 21 8.61 10.03 -19.93
C ASP A 21 9.09 8.61 -19.61
N ILE A 22 8.19 7.63 -19.62
CA ILE A 22 8.50 6.22 -19.36
C ILE A 22 9.38 5.62 -20.47
N ASP A 23 9.05 5.92 -21.74
CA ASP A 23 9.77 5.42 -22.92
C ASP A 23 11.21 5.94 -22.99
N GLN A 24 11.46 7.15 -22.50
CA GLN A 24 12.80 7.76 -22.46
C GLN A 24 13.57 7.49 -21.17
N GLY A 25 12.99 6.77 -20.19
CA GLY A 25 13.62 6.53 -18.90
C GLY A 25 13.64 7.75 -17.98
N ASN A 26 12.77 8.73 -18.23
CA ASN A 26 12.60 9.96 -17.46
C ASN A 26 11.47 9.86 -16.42
N THR A 27 11.10 8.64 -16.01
CA THR A 27 10.08 8.41 -14.97
C THR A 27 10.43 9.18 -13.69
N PRO A 28 9.52 9.98 -13.13
CA PRO A 28 9.82 10.74 -11.92
C PRO A 28 10.21 9.84 -10.74
N PRO A 29 11.17 10.25 -9.87
CA PRO A 29 11.65 9.42 -8.76
C PRO A 29 10.54 8.91 -7.81
N LYS A 30 9.48 9.70 -7.62
CA LYS A 30 8.32 9.28 -6.80
C LYS A 30 7.53 8.16 -7.47
N ILE A 31 7.41 8.17 -8.80
CA ILE A 31 6.77 7.10 -9.55
C ILE A 31 7.65 5.84 -9.50
N TYR A 32 8.97 5.99 -9.63
CA TYR A 32 9.91 4.89 -9.44
C TYR A 32 9.79 4.22 -8.05
N GLU A 33 9.64 5.01 -6.99
CA GLU A 33 9.41 4.52 -5.62
C GLU A 33 8.09 3.73 -5.53
N ILE A 34 7.01 4.24 -6.10
CA ILE A 34 5.72 3.53 -6.15
C ILE A 34 5.83 2.23 -6.94
N CYS A 35 6.49 2.23 -8.10
CA CYS A 35 6.73 1.02 -8.89
C CYS A 35 7.55 0.00 -8.09
N SER A 36 8.61 0.43 -7.40
CA SER A 36 9.39 -0.44 -6.51
C SER A 36 8.51 -1.07 -5.42
N CYS A 37 7.58 -0.31 -4.83
CA CYS A 37 6.62 -0.86 -3.89
C CYS A 37 5.65 -1.85 -4.54
N ILE A 38 5.11 -1.56 -5.72
CA ILE A 38 4.23 -2.46 -6.48
C ILE A 38 4.96 -3.79 -6.73
N ARG A 39 6.21 -3.73 -7.20
CA ARG A 39 7.04 -4.90 -7.42
C ARG A 39 7.17 -5.73 -6.15
N ASP A 40 7.54 -5.12 -5.04
CA ASP A 40 7.80 -5.86 -3.79
C ASP A 40 6.51 -6.35 -3.11
N ILE A 41 5.34 -5.77 -3.45
CA ILE A 41 4.02 -6.28 -3.04
C ILE A 41 3.63 -7.50 -3.84
N PHE A 42 3.84 -7.52 -5.16
CA PHE A 42 3.22 -8.52 -6.03
C PHE A 42 4.20 -9.53 -6.63
N CYS A 43 5.39 -9.12 -7.05
CA CYS A 43 6.27 -9.94 -7.87
C CYS A 43 7.06 -10.95 -7.02
N LEU A 44 7.05 -12.20 -7.47
CA LEU A 44 7.96 -13.28 -7.05
C LEU A 44 8.85 -13.65 -8.23
N SER A 45 9.87 -14.49 -8.01
CA SER A 45 10.81 -14.91 -9.07
C SER A 45 10.12 -15.55 -10.27
N TYR A 46 9.00 -16.26 -10.06
CA TYR A 46 8.31 -17.04 -11.10
C TYR A 46 6.80 -16.81 -11.16
N SER A 47 6.26 -15.90 -10.36
CA SER A 47 4.82 -15.70 -10.24
C SER A 47 4.48 -14.35 -9.63
N ILE A 48 3.18 -14.11 -9.40
CA ILE A 48 2.70 -12.98 -8.60
C ILE A 48 1.94 -13.49 -7.36
N ARG A 49 2.01 -12.73 -6.27
CA ARG A 49 1.24 -12.94 -5.04
C ARG A 49 -0.23 -12.63 -5.29
N LYS A 50 -1.03 -13.65 -5.61
CA LYS A 50 -2.46 -13.52 -5.93
C LYS A 50 -3.33 -13.16 -4.72
N ASN A 51 -2.82 -13.39 -3.52
CA ASN A 51 -3.47 -13.07 -2.25
C ASN A 51 -3.11 -11.68 -1.71
N ASN A 52 -2.23 -10.95 -2.40
CA ASN A 52 -1.92 -9.58 -2.06
C ASN A 52 -2.85 -8.63 -2.80
N ASN A 53 -3.26 -7.55 -2.15
CA ASN A 53 -3.93 -6.41 -2.77
C ASN A 53 -3.19 -5.12 -2.41
N LEU A 54 -3.25 -4.14 -3.30
CA LEU A 54 -2.70 -2.81 -3.06
C LEU A 54 -3.79 -1.76 -3.26
N PHE A 55 -3.90 -0.86 -2.29
CA PHE A 55 -4.57 0.42 -2.38
C PHE A 55 -3.50 1.50 -2.40
N LEU A 56 -3.43 2.29 -3.47
CA LEU A 56 -2.56 3.45 -3.57
C LEU A 56 -3.43 4.70 -3.50
N TYR A 57 -3.25 5.51 -2.46
CA TYR A 57 -4.04 6.72 -2.25
C TYR A 57 -3.17 7.97 -2.30
N PHE A 58 -3.57 8.91 -3.17
CA PHE A 58 -2.95 10.23 -3.32
C PHE A 58 -3.77 11.26 -2.55
N VAL A 59 -3.26 11.70 -1.41
CA VAL A 59 -4.06 12.38 -0.39
C VAL A 59 -4.56 13.75 -0.82
N GLU A 60 -3.73 14.57 -1.47
CA GLU A 60 -4.12 15.89 -1.99
C GLU A 60 -5.03 15.80 -3.21
N ASN A 61 -4.87 14.76 -4.03
CA ASN A 61 -5.66 14.58 -5.24
C ASN A 61 -7.00 13.89 -5.00
N HIS A 62 -7.14 13.19 -3.87
CA HIS A 62 -8.28 12.32 -3.59
C HIS A 62 -8.44 11.17 -4.59
N TYR A 63 -7.32 10.67 -5.11
CA TYR A 63 -7.30 9.57 -6.07
C TYR A 63 -6.93 8.28 -5.34
N MET A 64 -7.70 7.22 -5.58
CA MET A 64 -7.33 5.88 -5.17
C MET A 64 -7.23 4.96 -6.37
N ILE A 65 -6.16 4.18 -6.39
CA ILE A 65 -5.94 3.13 -7.37
C ILE A 65 -5.86 1.83 -6.58
N LYS A 66 -6.64 0.83 -6.99
CA LYS A 66 -6.70 -0.49 -6.38
C LYS A 66 -6.15 -1.52 -7.36
N LEU A 67 -5.20 -2.33 -6.91
CA LEU A 67 -4.64 -3.47 -7.62
C LEU A 67 -5.02 -4.74 -6.87
N ILE A 68 -5.74 -5.64 -7.53
CA ILE A 68 -6.25 -6.91 -6.95
C ILE A 68 -5.40 -8.07 -7.46
N GLY A 69 -4.57 -8.67 -6.61
CA GLY A 69 -3.56 -9.65 -7.02
C GLY A 69 -4.10 -10.85 -7.78
N SER A 70 -5.30 -11.32 -7.43
CA SER A 70 -5.96 -12.46 -8.08
C SER A 70 -6.43 -12.18 -9.51
N GLU A 71 -6.59 -10.90 -9.87
CA GLU A 71 -7.10 -10.44 -11.17
C GLU A 71 -6.03 -9.80 -12.05
N LEU A 72 -4.87 -9.42 -11.46
CA LEU A 72 -3.81 -8.70 -12.16
C LEU A 72 -3.29 -9.50 -13.35
N ARG A 73 -3.17 -8.80 -14.49
CA ARG A 73 -2.50 -9.28 -15.70
C ARG A 73 -1.54 -8.22 -16.23
N TYR A 74 -0.56 -8.67 -17.01
CA TYR A 74 0.44 -7.81 -17.68
C TYR A 74 1.37 -7.04 -16.74
N LEU A 75 1.30 -7.27 -15.42
CA LEU A 75 2.24 -6.71 -14.46
C LEU A 75 3.61 -7.39 -14.60
N GLY A 76 4.55 -6.69 -15.24
CA GLY A 76 5.96 -7.09 -15.28
C GLY A 76 6.69 -6.71 -13.99
N SER A 77 7.80 -7.38 -13.70
CA SER A 77 8.70 -7.00 -12.59
C SER A 77 9.55 -5.76 -12.91
N ASP A 78 9.58 -5.34 -14.17
CA ASP A 78 10.25 -4.12 -14.62
C ASP A 78 9.42 -2.86 -14.32
N GLU A 79 10.14 -1.77 -14.06
CA GLU A 79 9.56 -0.46 -13.75
C GLU A 79 8.64 0.04 -14.86
N ARG A 80 9.04 -0.14 -16.13
CA ARG A 80 8.32 0.35 -17.30
C ARG A 80 6.91 -0.24 -17.37
N SER A 81 6.77 -1.55 -17.22
CA SER A 81 5.47 -2.24 -17.22
C SER A 81 4.54 -1.71 -16.12
N GLN A 82 5.07 -1.55 -14.90
CA GLN A 82 4.34 -1.03 -13.75
C GLN A 82 3.93 0.43 -13.94
N ALA A 83 4.85 1.28 -14.42
CA ALA A 83 4.63 2.69 -14.70
C ALA A 83 3.55 2.88 -15.78
N LEU A 84 3.54 2.06 -16.83
CA LEU A 84 2.53 2.12 -17.90
C LEU A 84 1.13 1.79 -17.37
N LEU A 85 1.00 0.75 -16.53
CA LEU A 85 -0.27 0.37 -15.91
C LEU A 85 -0.77 1.45 -14.95
N LEU A 86 0.13 2.01 -14.14
CA LEU A 86 -0.16 3.10 -13.22
C LEU A 86 -0.60 4.37 -13.97
N ASN A 87 0.13 4.76 -15.01
CA ASN A 87 -0.19 5.91 -15.85
C ASN A 87 -1.59 5.78 -16.49
N LYS A 88 -1.97 4.58 -16.96
CA LYS A 88 -3.32 4.33 -17.50
C LYS A 88 -4.41 4.59 -16.45
N ALA A 89 -4.25 4.07 -15.23
CA ALA A 89 -5.22 4.25 -14.16
C ALA A 89 -5.32 5.71 -13.73
N ILE A 90 -4.19 6.42 -13.63
CA ILE A 90 -4.14 7.85 -13.31
C ILE A 90 -4.90 8.68 -14.35
N ASN A 91 -4.57 8.50 -15.63
CA ASN A 91 -5.20 9.22 -16.73
C ASN A 91 -6.71 8.98 -16.79
N LEU A 92 -7.15 7.76 -16.42
CA LEU A 92 -8.57 7.43 -16.36
C LEU A 92 -9.31 8.23 -15.29
N ILE A 93 -8.76 8.30 -14.06
CA ILE A 93 -9.35 9.07 -12.96
C ILE A 93 -9.42 10.56 -13.31
N GLN A 94 -8.33 11.12 -13.84
CA GLN A 94 -8.24 12.53 -14.21
C GLN A 94 -9.24 12.94 -15.30
N LYS A 95 -9.69 12.00 -16.14
CA LYS A 95 -10.65 12.28 -17.21
C LYS A 95 -12.10 12.12 -16.78
N ARG A 96 -12.38 11.21 -15.85
CA ARG A 96 -13.76 10.76 -15.60
C ARG A 96 -14.35 11.25 -14.28
N HIS A 97 -13.55 11.58 -13.26
CA HIS A 97 -14.01 12.11 -11.96
C HIS A 97 -15.30 11.46 -11.41
N GLU A 98 -15.47 10.16 -11.67
CA GLU A 98 -16.63 9.39 -11.22
C GLU A 98 -16.50 9.07 -9.73
N ASN A 99 -17.64 9.00 -9.04
CA ASN A 99 -17.68 8.67 -7.62
C ASN A 99 -17.54 7.16 -7.35
N ASP A 100 -17.53 6.33 -8.40
CA ASP A 100 -17.46 4.87 -8.31
C ASP A 100 -16.13 4.32 -8.85
N TRP A 101 -15.90 3.02 -8.64
CA TRP A 101 -14.71 2.33 -9.14
C TRP A 101 -14.78 2.19 -10.66
N ILE A 102 -13.79 2.78 -11.34
CA ILE A 102 -13.63 2.69 -12.79
C ILE A 102 -12.59 1.61 -13.09
N TYR A 103 -12.95 0.64 -13.94
CA TYR A 103 -12.03 -0.37 -14.44
C TYR A 103 -11.00 0.26 -15.39
N SER A 104 -9.70 0.05 -15.12
CA SER A 104 -8.59 0.52 -15.96
C SER A 104 -8.03 -0.61 -16.82
N THR A 105 -7.56 -1.67 -16.17
CA THR A 105 -6.97 -2.87 -16.78
C THR A 105 -7.25 -4.08 -15.86
N PRO A 106 -6.99 -5.33 -16.27
CA PRO A 106 -7.30 -6.49 -15.41
C PRO A 106 -6.69 -6.36 -14.01
N GLY A 107 -7.55 -6.42 -12.99
CA GLY A 107 -7.19 -6.24 -11.59
C GLY A 107 -6.85 -4.81 -11.16
N ILE A 108 -6.94 -3.80 -12.03
CA ILE A 108 -6.63 -2.40 -11.71
C ILE A 108 -7.87 -1.53 -11.85
N TYR A 109 -8.23 -0.89 -10.75
CA TYR A 109 -9.39 -0.01 -10.63
C TYR A 109 -8.98 1.33 -10.08
N ALA A 110 -9.77 2.35 -10.41
CA ALA A 110 -9.41 3.74 -10.19
C ALA A 110 -10.66 4.48 -9.66
N LYS A 111 -10.51 5.33 -8.64
CA LYS A 111 -11.64 6.04 -8.03
C LYS A 111 -11.24 7.44 -7.57
N TYR A 112 -12.13 8.41 -7.79
CA TYR A 112 -12.00 9.76 -7.26
C TYR A 112 -12.93 9.94 -6.05
N TYR A 113 -12.43 10.57 -4.98
CA TYR A 113 -13.26 10.97 -3.85
C TYR A 113 -13.47 12.48 -3.84
N ARG A 114 -14.73 12.91 -3.88
CA ARG A 114 -15.08 14.33 -3.66
C ARG A 114 -14.83 14.80 -2.23
N ASN A 115 -14.68 13.88 -1.28
CA ASN A 115 -14.49 14.17 0.13
C ASN A 115 -13.46 13.22 0.74
N LYS A 116 -12.46 13.78 1.44
CA LYS A 116 -11.42 13.04 2.19
C LYS A 116 -12.01 12.01 3.17
N ASN A 117 -13.17 12.28 3.76
CA ASN A 117 -13.79 11.38 4.73
C ASN A 117 -14.27 10.08 4.09
N LYS A 118 -14.62 10.08 2.79
CA LYS A 118 -15.03 8.87 2.06
C LYS A 118 -13.92 7.83 1.95
N LEU A 119 -12.65 8.26 2.03
CA LEU A 119 -11.52 7.33 2.16
C LEU A 119 -11.67 6.48 3.42
N LEU A 120 -12.09 7.10 4.52
CA LEU A 120 -12.15 6.44 5.83
C LEU A 120 -13.24 5.37 5.84
N ASP A 121 -14.34 5.59 5.10
CA ASP A 121 -15.38 4.58 4.87
C ASP A 121 -14.84 3.37 4.08
N GLU A 122 -13.87 3.59 3.19
CA GLU A 122 -13.22 2.53 2.42
C GLU A 122 -12.19 1.75 3.24
N LEU A 123 -11.62 2.41 4.25
CA LEU A 123 -10.64 1.86 5.19
C LEU A 123 -11.26 1.55 6.55
N ALA A 124 -12.59 1.38 6.59
CA ALA A 124 -13.32 1.25 7.84
C ALA A 124 -12.87 0.01 8.65
N PRO A 125 -12.79 0.09 9.99
CA PRO A 125 -12.25 -0.97 10.83
C PRO A 125 -12.96 -2.33 10.72
N ASP A 126 -14.22 -2.33 10.30
CA ASP A 126 -15.05 -3.52 10.10
C ASP A 126 -14.69 -4.30 8.82
N LYS A 127 -13.96 -3.68 7.87
CA LYS A 127 -13.51 -4.32 6.63
C LYS A 127 -12.27 -5.19 6.80
N PHE A 128 -11.52 -5.01 7.90
CA PHE A 128 -10.24 -5.66 8.14
C PHE A 128 -10.18 -6.20 9.56
N GLU A 129 -9.70 -7.43 9.75
CA GLU A 129 -9.56 -8.00 11.10
C GLU A 129 -8.52 -7.20 11.91
N GLU A 130 -7.42 -6.81 11.24
CA GLU A 130 -6.37 -6.00 11.82
C GLU A 130 -5.94 -4.88 10.88
N ILE A 131 -5.71 -3.69 11.44
CA ILE A 131 -5.09 -2.56 10.75
C ILE A 131 -3.73 -2.33 11.37
N ILE A 132 -2.69 -2.45 10.56
CA ILE A 132 -1.29 -2.44 10.97
C ILE A 132 -0.65 -1.25 10.27
N TRP A 133 -0.30 -0.19 11.02
CA TRP A 133 0.41 0.94 10.46
C TRP A 133 1.90 0.81 10.75
N ILE A 134 2.67 0.71 9.66
CA ILE A 134 4.12 0.64 9.64
C ILE A 134 4.68 2.07 9.64
N ILE A 135 5.34 2.45 10.73
CA ILE A 135 5.93 3.77 10.93
C ILE A 135 7.46 3.68 10.94
N ASP A 136 8.15 4.78 10.60
CA ASP A 136 9.60 4.82 10.77
C ASP A 136 9.96 4.79 12.26
N SER A 137 11.07 4.12 12.56
CA SER A 137 11.78 4.21 13.84
C SER A 137 11.91 5.64 14.39
N LYS A 138 12.07 6.65 13.52
CA LYS A 138 12.17 8.06 13.92
C LYS A 138 10.85 8.64 14.42
N ASP A 139 9.74 8.17 13.87
CA ASP A 139 8.40 8.62 14.25
C ASP A 139 7.93 7.97 15.56
N THR A 140 8.66 6.95 16.06
CA THR A 140 8.28 6.17 17.24
C THR A 140 8.11 7.02 18.50
N GLN A 141 8.94 8.04 18.68
CA GLN A 141 8.88 8.92 19.85
C GLN A 141 7.54 9.67 19.95
N LYS A 142 6.82 9.82 18.84
CA LYS A 142 5.52 10.52 18.78
C LYS A 142 4.35 9.63 19.17
N PHE A 143 4.54 8.32 19.25
CA PHE A 143 3.46 7.38 19.51
C PHE A 143 3.65 6.62 20.82
N ARG A 144 2.67 6.75 21.73
CA ARG A 144 2.74 6.21 23.10
C ARG A 144 2.68 4.67 23.19
N LYS A 145 2.29 3.96 22.13
CA LYS A 145 2.12 2.49 22.15
C LYS A 145 2.56 1.91 20.80
N ILE A 146 3.78 1.39 20.77
CA ILE A 146 4.37 0.76 19.58
C ILE A 146 4.64 -0.71 19.89
N THR A 147 4.28 -1.55 18.93
CA THR A 147 4.57 -2.98 18.97
C THR A 147 5.70 -3.26 17.97
N TYR A 148 6.59 -4.17 18.31
CA TYR A 148 7.66 -4.59 17.40
C TYR A 148 7.20 -5.81 16.60
N LEU A 149 7.65 -5.91 15.36
CA LEU A 149 7.18 -6.91 14.39
C LEU A 149 7.30 -8.34 14.90
N GLU A 150 8.38 -8.64 15.61
CA GLU A 150 8.65 -9.93 16.27
C GLU A 150 7.54 -10.37 17.25
N LYS A 151 6.74 -9.43 17.77
CA LYS A 151 5.61 -9.72 18.67
C LYS A 151 4.31 -10.03 17.92
N LEU A 152 4.20 -9.81 16.60
CA LEU A 152 3.02 -10.19 15.80
C LEU A 152 2.75 -11.69 15.87
N HIS A 153 3.81 -12.50 15.87
CA HIS A 153 3.77 -13.97 15.86
C HIS A 153 2.88 -14.56 16.96
N LYS A 154 2.83 -13.93 18.13
CA LYS A 154 2.17 -14.49 19.32
C LYS A 154 0.72 -14.04 19.47
N GLN A 155 0.27 -13.03 18.70
CA GLN A 155 -0.95 -12.29 19.04
C GLN A 155 -1.89 -12.01 17.87
N SER A 156 -1.50 -12.22 16.61
CA SER A 156 -2.32 -11.78 15.47
C SER A 156 -2.90 -12.92 14.64
N LYS A 157 -4.20 -12.83 14.38
CA LYS A 157 -4.83 -13.50 13.24
C LYS A 157 -4.60 -12.59 12.05
N ILE A 158 -3.58 -12.87 11.22
CA ILE A 158 -3.21 -12.02 10.07
C ILE A 158 -4.15 -12.25 8.87
N ASN A 159 -5.34 -12.80 9.10
CA ASN A 159 -6.30 -13.00 8.01
C ASN A 159 -6.94 -11.66 7.69
N ASN A 160 -6.94 -11.28 6.41
CA ASN A 160 -7.56 -10.04 5.95
C ASN A 160 -7.08 -8.79 6.72
N SER A 161 -5.75 -8.69 6.92
CA SER A 161 -5.13 -7.51 7.54
C SER A 161 -4.85 -6.42 6.51
N LEU A 162 -4.82 -5.17 6.97
CA LEU A 162 -4.42 -3.99 6.19
C LEU A 162 -3.10 -3.41 6.74
N PHE A 163 -2.06 -3.42 5.91
CA PHE A 163 -0.75 -2.83 6.19
C PHE A 163 -0.65 -1.43 5.58
N ILE A 164 -0.55 -0.41 6.41
CA ILE A 164 -0.46 0.99 5.99
C ILE A 164 1.00 1.44 5.99
N ILE A 165 1.44 2.03 4.88
CA ILE A 165 2.78 2.59 4.69
C ILE A 165 2.66 3.98 4.08
N THR A 166 3.37 4.95 4.65
CA THR A 166 3.44 6.32 4.11
C THR A 166 4.67 6.50 3.22
N LEU A 167 4.49 7.15 2.08
CA LEU A 167 5.57 7.56 1.15
C LEU A 167 6.00 9.02 1.38
N PHE A 168 5.70 9.55 2.56
CA PHE A 168 5.99 10.91 3.03
C PHE A 168 6.12 10.93 4.55
N LYS A 169 6.62 12.04 5.10
CA LYS A 169 6.77 12.24 6.55
C LYS A 169 5.42 12.65 7.15
N LEU A 170 4.97 11.90 8.15
CA LEU A 170 3.64 12.06 8.76
C LEU A 170 3.39 13.42 9.42
N GLU A 171 4.45 14.03 9.93
CA GLU A 171 4.39 15.10 10.93
C GLU A 171 3.94 16.45 10.37
N ASP A 172 4.16 16.68 9.08
CA ASP A 172 3.93 17.98 8.45
C ASP A 172 2.72 17.99 7.51
N ASP A 173 2.30 16.83 7.01
CA ASP A 173 1.51 16.78 5.79
C ASP A 173 0.00 16.59 6.02
N PHE A 174 -0.44 15.82 7.03
CA PHE A 174 -1.87 15.43 7.12
C PHE A 174 -2.42 15.18 8.54
N PRO A 175 -2.85 16.24 9.25
CA PRO A 175 -3.48 16.13 10.57
C PRO A 175 -4.71 15.21 10.63
N PHE A 176 -5.47 15.10 9.52
CA PHE A 176 -6.66 14.25 9.47
C PHE A 176 -6.33 12.76 9.59
N LEU A 177 -5.16 12.30 9.11
CA LEU A 177 -4.74 10.89 9.23
C LEU A 177 -4.43 10.55 10.69
N ILE A 178 -3.82 11.50 11.43
CA ILE A 178 -3.57 11.36 12.86
C ILE A 178 -4.91 11.25 13.61
N LYS A 179 -5.88 12.14 13.28
CA LYS A 179 -7.22 12.11 13.87
C LYS A 179 -7.96 10.81 13.56
N TRP A 180 -7.93 10.35 12.30
CA TRP A 180 -8.55 9.09 11.88
C TRP A 180 -7.96 7.92 12.65
N ARG A 181 -6.64 7.85 12.77
CA ARG A 181 -5.95 6.84 13.55
C ARG A 181 -6.40 6.82 15.01
N SER A 182 -6.57 7.98 15.65
CA SER A 182 -7.13 8.05 17.00
C SER A 182 -8.56 7.52 17.11
N SER A 183 -9.31 7.46 16.01
CA SER A 183 -10.68 6.89 15.97
C SER A 183 -10.70 5.38 15.75
N ILE A 184 -9.58 4.77 15.34
CA ILE A 184 -9.49 3.32 15.11
C ILE A 184 -8.92 2.62 16.35
N THR A 185 -9.77 1.85 17.04
CA THR A 185 -9.40 1.16 18.28
C THR A 185 -8.56 -0.10 18.05
N ASN A 186 -8.70 -0.78 16.90
CA ASN A 186 -7.95 -2.00 16.55
C ASN A 186 -6.65 -1.73 15.76
N MET A 187 -6.24 -0.47 15.61
CA MET A 187 -5.02 -0.14 14.87
C MET A 187 -3.77 -0.43 15.72
N LYS A 188 -2.88 -1.25 15.19
CA LYS A 188 -1.57 -1.53 15.77
C LYS A 188 -0.49 -0.72 15.07
N LEU A 189 0.47 -0.21 15.84
CA LEU A 189 1.66 0.43 15.32
C LEU A 189 2.82 -0.53 15.30
N PHE A 190 3.50 -0.59 14.17
CA PHE A 190 4.71 -1.35 14.01
C PHE A 190 5.85 -0.50 13.50
N SER A 191 7.01 -0.71 14.11
CA SER A 191 8.29 -0.28 13.58
C SER A 191 9.21 -1.48 13.62
N THR A 192 10.05 -1.63 12.59
CA THR A 192 11.14 -2.58 12.63
C THR A 192 12.34 -1.92 13.33
N ASN A 193 13.03 -2.66 14.20
CA ASN A 193 14.25 -2.17 14.85
C ASN A 193 15.34 -1.78 13.84
N GLN A 194 15.21 -2.24 12.59
CA GLN A 194 16.12 -1.98 11.48
C GLN A 194 15.61 -0.89 10.51
N ASP A 195 14.52 -0.18 10.80
CA ASP A 195 13.89 0.75 9.84
C ASP A 195 14.69 2.03 9.56
N LYS A 196 15.79 2.28 10.29
CA LYS A 196 16.58 3.50 10.15
C LYS A 196 17.11 3.64 8.71
N GLY A 197 16.46 4.49 7.92
CA GLY A 197 16.84 4.76 6.52
C GLY A 197 16.36 3.71 5.51
N LYS A 198 15.54 2.73 5.91
CA LYS A 198 14.92 1.78 4.98
C LYS A 198 13.85 2.48 4.14
N LYS A 199 13.86 2.21 2.84
CA LYS A 199 12.87 2.75 1.91
C LYS A 199 11.52 2.02 2.10
N PRO A 200 10.39 2.60 1.67
CA PRO A 200 9.07 1.97 1.83
C PRO A 200 9.00 0.53 1.28
N GLN A 201 9.61 0.28 0.13
CA GLN A 201 9.63 -1.05 -0.48
C GLN A 201 10.42 -2.09 0.33
N ASP A 202 11.49 -1.68 1.02
CA ASP A 202 12.27 -2.59 1.89
C ASP A 202 11.42 -3.08 3.07
N LYS A 203 10.51 -2.22 3.57
CA LYS A 203 9.55 -2.58 4.62
C LYS A 203 8.55 -3.59 4.08
N ILE A 204 7.99 -3.35 2.90
CA ILE A 204 7.07 -4.28 2.22
C ILE A 204 7.72 -5.66 2.07
N LEU A 205 8.95 -5.69 1.55
CA LEU A 205 9.70 -6.93 1.34
C LEU A 205 9.89 -7.69 2.67
N TYR A 206 10.28 -6.99 3.73
CA TYR A 206 10.44 -7.59 5.05
C TYR A 206 9.12 -8.17 5.60
N PHE A 207 8.00 -7.46 5.44
CA PHE A 207 6.69 -7.95 5.85
C PHE A 207 6.24 -9.15 5.02
N ASN A 208 6.39 -9.12 3.70
CA ASN A 208 6.05 -10.27 2.86
C ASN A 208 6.90 -11.50 3.24
N PHE A 209 8.21 -11.33 3.44
CA PHE A 209 9.08 -12.41 3.94
C PHE A 209 8.61 -12.98 5.29
N TYR A 210 8.23 -12.09 6.21
CA TYR A 210 7.70 -12.48 7.50
C TYR A 210 6.38 -13.29 7.37
N LEU A 211 5.46 -12.84 6.51
CA LEU A 211 4.20 -13.53 6.26
C LEU A 211 4.41 -14.91 5.61
N ASP A 212 5.37 -15.03 4.70
CA ASP A 212 5.73 -16.31 4.08
C ASP A 212 6.26 -17.29 5.13
N SER A 213 7.15 -16.84 6.02
CA SER A 213 7.71 -17.69 7.08
C SER A 213 6.63 -18.20 8.07
N LEU A 214 5.58 -17.40 8.27
CA LEU A 214 4.44 -17.78 9.08
C LEU A 214 3.63 -18.90 8.41
N GLU A 215 3.36 -18.78 7.12
CA GLU A 215 2.65 -19.80 6.35
C GLU A 215 3.43 -21.12 6.29
N GLU A 216 4.75 -21.08 6.11
CA GLU A 216 5.60 -22.27 6.18
C GLU A 216 5.49 -22.97 7.54
N SER A 217 5.53 -22.20 8.64
CA SER A 217 5.43 -22.76 9.99
C SER A 217 4.06 -23.35 10.31
N ASP A 218 2.98 -22.80 9.75
CA ASP A 218 1.61 -23.33 9.88
C ASP A 218 1.43 -24.63 9.09
N ASN A 219 2.08 -24.77 7.92
CA ASN A 219 1.99 -25.96 7.08
C ASN A 219 2.80 -27.16 7.60
N LEU A 220 3.77 -26.92 8.50
CA LEU A 220 4.58 -27.96 9.15
C LEU A 220 3.93 -28.54 10.42
N ARG A 221 2.77 -28.01 10.85
CA ARG A 221 2.01 -28.45 12.02
C ARG A 221 0.74 -29.20 11.60
#